data_AF-A0A8H7IJA9-F1
#
_entry.id   AF-A0A8H7IJA9-F1
#
_cell.length_a   1.000
_cell.length_b   1.000
_cell.length_c   1.000
_cell.angle_alpha   90.00
_cell.angle_beta   90.00
_cell.angle_gamma   90.00
#
_symmetry.space_group_name_H-M   'P 1'
#
loop_
_entity.id
_entity.type
_entity.pdbx_description
1 polymer ?
#
loop_
_entity_poly.entity_id
_entity_poly.type
_entity_poly.pdbx_seq_one_letter_code
_entity_poly.pdbx_strand_id
1 'polypeptide(L)'
;MAVFECIPRHSLVSISLYKRYYLFLVVHGFLTITLASGIISTIVPILEQPSKAVELLATNLPNASIFFLTYIVANGLAGSASALAQVGPLAIIRNHLYDATGELLSRTVASIYGAYSQIRPISGPTPKMSLLCTIAFAYSVIAPVISGLALLAFALYYIAWKFLFLWVYDQPEPQELEDYTFRLLSQISVSFSSISQFLTAKYPIVVGLYIEQLCLAGLFFLDARKTSSLVLGIFMVILLVITIGVQILLRKSFDPITNFLPMSIATKSLQDRQRRHQRQSQGPAHAVTSDIEDEEMDLFREITLIRRKVNKKLKLPTKPKQDKDTGFAPPAPAGEPGTSRIPDSALDWEPQNS
;
A
#
# COMPACT_ATOMS: atom_id res chain seq x y z
N MET A 1 21.71 -6.20 -13.49
CA MET A 1 21.28 -7.58 -13.18
C MET A 1 19.77 -7.78 -13.33
N ALA A 2 18.88 -7.07 -12.62
CA ALA A 2 17.43 -7.32 -12.73
C ALA A 2 16.83 -7.11 -14.14
N VAL A 3 17.41 -6.23 -14.96
CA VAL A 3 17.00 -6.03 -16.37
C VAL A 3 17.35 -7.23 -17.25
N PHE A 4 18.39 -8.00 -16.91
CA PHE A 4 18.81 -9.19 -17.66
C PHE A 4 17.95 -10.43 -17.41
N GLU A 5 16.95 -10.33 -16.53
CA GLU A 5 16.06 -11.44 -16.21
C GLU A 5 14.85 -11.54 -17.16
N CYS A 6 14.83 -10.71 -18.21
CA CYS A 6 13.78 -10.68 -19.23
C CYS A 6 12.35 -10.62 -18.64
N ILE A 7 12.19 -9.93 -17.50
CA ILE A 7 10.89 -9.70 -16.90
C ILE A 7 10.14 -8.71 -17.82
N PRO A 8 8.91 -9.04 -18.27
CA PRO A 8 8.23 -8.28 -19.32
C PRO A 8 7.80 -6.87 -18.89
N ARG A 9 7.79 -6.57 -17.58
CA ARG A 9 7.28 -5.32 -17.03
C ARG A 9 8.28 -4.62 -16.12
N HIS A 10 8.51 -3.33 -16.35
CA HIS A 10 9.40 -2.49 -15.55
C HIS A 10 9.01 -2.39 -14.06
N SER A 11 7.72 -2.49 -13.73
CA SER A 11 7.25 -2.55 -12.34
C SER A 11 7.75 -3.79 -11.60
N LEU A 12 7.64 -4.95 -12.24
CA LEU A 12 8.11 -6.22 -11.69
C LEU A 12 9.64 -6.26 -11.56
N VAL A 13 10.37 -5.66 -12.50
CA VAL A 13 11.83 -5.46 -12.40
C VAL A 13 12.17 -4.63 -11.16
N SER A 14 11.44 -3.54 -10.94
CA SER A 14 11.66 -2.63 -9.81
C SER A 14 11.38 -3.31 -8.47
N ILE A 15 10.31 -4.10 -8.38
CA ILE A 15 9.96 -4.90 -7.20
C ILE A 15 11.03 -5.97 -6.92
N SER A 16 11.52 -6.66 -7.96
CA SER A 16 12.58 -7.66 -7.83
C SER A 16 13.88 -7.04 -7.33
N LEU A 17 14.27 -5.90 -7.91
CA LEU A 17 15.44 -5.13 -7.49
C LEU A 17 15.32 -4.67 -6.03
N TYR A 18 14.17 -4.14 -5.64
CA TYR A 18 13.90 -3.72 -4.27
C TYR A 18 14.07 -4.87 -3.28
N LYS A 19 13.48 -6.04 -3.55
CA LYS A 19 13.59 -7.23 -2.68
C LYS A 19 15.03 -7.68 -2.49
N ARG A 20 15.82 -7.72 -3.56
CA ARG A 20 17.23 -8.13 -3.54
C ARG A 20 18.13 -7.11 -2.85
N TYR A 21 17.95 -5.84 -3.19
CA TYR A 21 18.74 -4.77 -2.58
C TYR A 21 18.42 -4.67 -1.08
N TYR A 22 17.16 -4.80 -0.68
CA TYR A 22 16.79 -4.87 0.74
C TYR A 22 17.42 -6.07 1.45
N LEU A 23 17.37 -7.27 0.87
CA LEU A 23 17.99 -8.46 1.47
C LEU A 23 19.50 -8.25 1.63
N PHE A 24 20.17 -7.73 0.60
CA PHE A 24 21.57 -7.36 0.68
C PHE A 24 21.83 -6.36 1.80
N LEU A 25 20.97 -5.34 1.95
CA LEU A 25 21.06 -4.36 3.03
C LEU A 25 20.90 -4.99 4.42
N VAL A 26 20.00 -5.95 4.61
CA VAL A 26 19.83 -6.63 5.91
C VAL A 26 21.05 -7.50 6.23
N VAL A 27 21.57 -8.25 5.26
CA VAL A 27 22.73 -9.11 5.49
C VAL A 27 24.00 -8.29 5.71
N HIS A 28 24.25 -7.31 4.85
CA HIS A 28 25.47 -6.52 4.89
C HIS A 28 25.36 -5.32 5.84
N GLY A 29 24.33 -4.49 5.68
CA GLY A 29 24.13 -3.27 6.45
C GLY A 29 23.61 -3.47 7.87
N PHE A 30 23.12 -4.67 8.22
CA PHE A 30 22.73 -4.98 9.60
C PHE A 30 23.54 -6.15 10.16
N LEU A 31 23.36 -7.38 9.66
CA LEU A 31 23.99 -8.56 10.28
C LEU A 31 25.52 -8.49 10.29
N THR A 32 26.14 -8.09 9.17
CA THR A 32 27.60 -8.01 9.08
C THR A 32 28.16 -6.94 10.01
N ILE A 33 27.51 -5.77 10.11
CA ILE A 33 27.96 -4.70 11.00
C ILE A 33 27.83 -5.11 12.47
N THR A 34 26.71 -5.73 12.84
CA THR A 34 26.48 -6.24 14.19
C THR A 34 27.52 -7.29 14.57
N LEU A 35 27.80 -8.25 13.68
CA LEU A 35 28.84 -9.26 13.90
C LEU A 35 30.24 -8.64 13.97
N ALA A 36 30.57 -7.71 13.08
CA ALA A 36 31.85 -7.01 13.09
C ALA A 36 32.07 -6.24 14.39
N SER A 37 31.05 -5.53 14.87
CA SER A 37 31.10 -4.80 16.16
C SER A 37 31.33 -5.75 17.33
N GLY A 38 30.71 -6.93 17.33
CA GLY A 38 30.94 -7.96 18.34
C GLY A 38 32.36 -8.54 18.27
N ILE A 39 32.84 -8.88 17.07
CA ILE A 39 34.16 -9.48 16.87
C ILE A 39 35.28 -8.52 17.28
N ILE A 40 35.22 -7.24 16.86
CA ILE A 40 36.27 -6.25 17.17
C ILE A 40 36.40 -6.06 18.69
N SER A 41 35.29 -6.04 19.42
CA SER A 41 35.28 -5.88 20.88
C SER A 41 35.75 -7.13 21.64
N THR A 42 35.73 -8.30 20.98
CA THR A 42 36.03 -9.59 21.60
C THR A 42 37.32 -10.23 21.13
N ILE A 43 38.00 -9.66 20.14
CA ILE A 43 39.17 -10.28 19.52
C ILE A 43 40.32 -10.46 20.51
N VAL A 44 40.58 -9.46 21.36
CA VAL A 44 41.62 -9.52 22.40
C VAL A 44 41.32 -10.61 23.44
N PRO A 45 40.13 -10.66 24.07
CA PRO A 45 39.83 -11.70 25.07
C PRO A 45 39.64 -13.10 24.46
N ILE A 46 39.30 -13.22 23.18
CA ILE A 46 39.23 -14.52 22.48
C ILE A 46 40.62 -15.13 22.29
N LEU A 47 41.64 -14.30 22.00
CA LEU A 47 43.03 -14.75 21.87
C LEU A 47 43.55 -15.32 23.20
N GLU A 48 43.09 -14.78 24.32
CA GLU A 48 43.47 -15.23 25.65
C GLU A 48 42.67 -16.47 26.11
N GLN A 49 41.38 -16.54 25.81
CA GLN A 49 40.50 -17.66 26.20
C GLN A 49 39.48 -18.00 25.10
N PRO A 50 39.82 -18.91 24.16
CA PRO A 50 38.93 -19.26 23.05
C PRO A 50 37.66 -20.01 23.51
N SER A 51 37.68 -20.63 24.69
CA SER A 51 36.53 -21.35 25.24
C SER A 51 35.34 -20.45 25.61
N LYS A 52 35.57 -19.17 25.86
CA LYS A 52 34.52 -18.17 26.18
C LYS A 52 34.12 -17.30 25.01
N ALA A 53 34.59 -17.61 23.79
CA ALA A 53 34.36 -16.77 22.61
C ALA A 53 32.86 -16.51 22.35
N VAL A 54 32.02 -17.53 22.49
CA VAL A 54 30.56 -17.41 22.27
C VAL A 54 29.89 -16.55 23.34
N GLU A 55 30.30 -16.68 24.61
CA GLU A 55 29.79 -15.88 25.73
C GLU A 55 30.17 -14.40 25.59
N LEU A 56 31.42 -14.14 25.20
CA LEU A 56 31.94 -12.80 24.96
C LEU A 56 31.27 -12.13 23.75
N LEU A 57 30.98 -12.88 22.68
CA LEU A 57 30.33 -12.31 21.50
C LEU A 57 28.88 -11.88 21.80
N ALA A 58 28.19 -12.63 22.65
CA ALA A 58 26.82 -12.31 23.05
C ALA A 58 26.72 -11.14 24.03
N THR A 59 27.69 -10.98 24.93
CA THR A 59 27.73 -9.81 25.85
C THR A 59 28.07 -8.53 25.10
N ASN A 60 28.77 -8.62 23.96
CA ASN A 60 29.15 -7.48 23.13
C ASN A 60 28.17 -7.19 21.96
N LEU A 61 27.24 -8.09 21.65
CA LEU A 61 26.13 -7.85 20.71
C LEU A 61 25.37 -6.53 20.95
N PRO A 62 25.00 -6.16 22.20
CA PRO A 62 24.34 -4.89 22.47
C PRO A 62 25.25 -3.66 22.28
N ASN A 63 26.58 -3.79 22.26
CA ASN A 63 27.48 -2.64 21.99
C ASN A 63 27.31 -2.10 20.56
N ALA A 64 26.86 -2.94 19.62
CA ALA A 64 26.51 -2.51 18.26
C ALA A 64 25.38 -1.46 18.23
N SER A 65 24.58 -1.35 19.30
CA SER A 65 23.48 -0.39 19.40
C SER A 65 23.93 1.08 19.27
N ILE A 66 25.13 1.43 19.74
CA ILE A 66 25.66 2.80 19.65
C ILE A 66 25.93 3.20 18.20
N PHE A 67 26.45 2.27 17.39
CA PHE A 67 26.60 2.47 15.96
C PHE A 67 25.24 2.70 15.29
N PHE A 68 24.24 1.86 15.60
CA PHE A 68 22.91 1.99 15.00
C PHE A 68 22.14 3.23 15.45
N LEU A 69 22.38 3.69 16.68
CA LEU A 69 21.88 4.99 17.16
C LEU A 69 22.44 6.11 16.29
N THR A 70 23.76 6.15 16.10
CA THR A 70 24.41 7.17 15.27
C THR A 70 23.96 7.07 13.80
N TYR A 71 23.78 5.84 13.31
CA TYR A 71 23.27 5.58 11.96
C TYR A 71 21.87 6.12 11.75
N ILE A 72 20.95 5.94 12.72
CA ILE A 72 19.58 6.46 12.67
C ILE A 72 19.58 7.99 12.76
N VAL A 73 20.43 8.58 13.59
CA VAL A 73 20.55 10.05 13.63
C VAL A 73 21.07 10.58 12.30
N ALA A 74 22.17 10.03 11.79
CA ALA A 74 22.79 10.49 10.56
C ALA A 74 21.88 10.24 9.34
N ASN A 75 21.47 9.01 9.07
CA ASN A 75 20.72 8.68 7.86
C ASN A 75 19.22 8.93 7.99
N GLY A 76 18.67 8.89 9.21
CA GLY A 76 17.27 9.20 9.48
C GLY A 76 17.00 10.69 9.33
N LEU A 77 17.65 11.53 10.14
CA LEU A 77 17.42 12.99 10.09
C LEU A 77 17.99 13.59 8.81
N ALA A 78 19.26 13.32 8.47
CA ALA A 78 19.84 13.92 7.27
C ALA A 78 19.18 13.39 5.98
N GLY A 79 18.70 12.14 5.98
CA GLY A 79 17.95 11.61 4.85
C GLY A 79 16.58 12.27 4.68
N SER A 80 15.89 12.62 5.77
CA SER A 80 14.64 13.40 5.71
C SER A 80 14.86 14.82 5.20
N ALA A 81 15.95 15.48 5.65
CA ALA A 81 16.35 16.79 5.15
C ALA A 81 16.76 16.73 3.67
N SER A 82 17.50 15.68 3.28
CA SER A 82 17.90 15.45 1.89
C SER A 82 16.72 15.20 0.97
N ALA A 83 15.71 14.45 1.43
CA ALA A 83 14.47 14.23 0.69
C ALA A 83 13.75 15.55 0.40
N LEU A 84 13.72 16.47 1.37
CA LEU A 84 13.13 17.80 1.21
C LEU A 84 13.97 18.71 0.31
N ALA A 85 15.29 18.66 0.46
CA ALA A 85 16.22 19.51 -0.28
C ALA A 85 16.32 19.15 -1.77
N GLN A 86 15.99 17.90 -2.16
CA GLN A 86 15.97 17.44 -3.55
C GLN A 86 17.20 17.85 -4.38
N VAL A 87 18.39 17.70 -3.80
CA VAL A 87 19.65 18.15 -4.41
C VAL A 87 19.86 17.51 -5.79
N GLY A 88 19.48 16.24 -5.97
CA GLY A 88 19.62 15.52 -7.24
C GLY A 88 18.84 16.16 -8.40
N PRO A 89 17.49 16.25 -8.31
CA PRO A 89 16.67 16.93 -9.33
C PRO A 89 17.12 18.38 -9.60
N LEU A 90 17.44 19.14 -8.55
CA LEU A 90 17.92 20.52 -8.70
C LEU A 90 19.24 20.59 -9.48
N ALA A 91 20.17 19.67 -9.23
CA ALA A 91 21.44 19.63 -9.96
C ALA A 91 21.24 19.29 -11.44
N ILE A 92 20.30 18.41 -11.78
CA ILE A 92 19.98 18.04 -13.17
C ILE A 92 19.36 19.23 -13.91
N ILE A 93 18.37 19.89 -13.31
CA ILE A 93 17.75 21.09 -13.88
C ILE A 93 18.80 22.18 -14.08
N ARG A 94 19.66 22.39 -13.09
CA ARG A 94 20.77 23.34 -13.17
C ARG A 94 21.71 23.01 -14.33
N ASN A 95 22.14 21.76 -14.49
CA ASN A 95 23.06 21.37 -15.56
C ASN A 95 22.42 21.55 -16.94
N HIS A 96 21.15 21.17 -17.10
CA HIS A 96 20.42 21.40 -18.34
C HIS A 96 20.22 22.89 -18.67
N LEU A 97 20.04 23.74 -17.66
CA LEU A 97 19.98 25.19 -17.83
C LEU A 97 21.33 25.78 -18.26
N TYR A 98 22.44 25.29 -17.70
CA TYR A 98 23.79 25.73 -18.08
C TYR A 98 24.19 25.24 -19.49
N ASP A 99 23.89 23.98 -19.82
CA ASP A 99 24.14 23.43 -21.17
C ASP A 99 23.29 24.17 -22.23
N ALA A 100 22.06 24.57 -21.89
CA ALA A 100 21.21 25.40 -22.76
C ALA A 100 21.70 26.85 -22.95
N THR A 101 22.60 27.35 -22.08
CA THR A 101 23.21 28.68 -22.24
C THR A 101 24.45 28.70 -23.14
N GLY A 102 25.04 27.55 -23.47
CA GLY A 102 26.30 27.45 -24.23
C GLY A 102 26.17 27.61 -25.74
N GLU A 103 25.09 27.13 -26.36
CA GLU A 103 24.93 27.17 -27.82
C GLU A 103 23.46 27.43 -28.20
N LEU A 104 23.19 28.68 -28.61
CA LEU A 104 22.18 29.22 -29.55
C LEU A 104 20.89 28.47 -30.00
N LEU A 105 20.53 27.27 -29.54
CA LEU A 105 19.51 26.44 -30.19
C LEU A 105 18.39 25.85 -29.31
N SER A 106 18.09 26.39 -28.14
CA SER A 106 16.69 26.29 -27.66
C SER A 106 16.35 27.29 -26.54
N ARG A 107 15.92 28.48 -26.93
CA ARG A 107 15.00 29.31 -26.13
C ARG A 107 13.54 28.83 -26.25
N THR A 108 13.33 27.62 -26.75
CA THR A 108 12.00 27.08 -27.02
C THR A 108 11.40 26.56 -25.72
N VAL A 109 10.18 27.00 -25.44
CA VAL A 109 9.32 26.52 -24.35
C VAL A 109 9.37 24.99 -24.23
N ALA A 110 9.46 24.28 -25.36
CA ALA A 110 9.62 22.82 -25.43
C ALA A 110 10.87 22.25 -24.72
N SER A 111 12.02 22.93 -24.69
CA SER A 111 13.19 22.43 -23.94
C SER A 111 13.08 22.66 -22.43
N ILE A 112 12.44 23.76 -22.04
CA ILE A 112 12.10 24.04 -20.65
C ILE A 112 11.08 23.00 -20.18
N TYR A 113 10.00 22.79 -20.94
CA TYR A 113 9.03 21.73 -20.69
C TYR A 113 9.67 20.34 -20.73
N GLY A 114 10.63 20.09 -21.62
CA GLY A 114 11.41 18.85 -21.67
C GLY A 114 12.18 18.61 -20.37
N ALA A 115 12.86 19.63 -19.85
CA ALA A 115 13.57 19.57 -18.58
C ALA A 115 12.63 19.39 -17.37
N TYR A 116 11.46 20.03 -17.37
CA TYR A 116 10.42 19.82 -16.35
C TYR A 116 9.73 18.46 -16.48
N SER A 117 9.54 17.93 -17.69
CA SER A 117 8.93 16.60 -17.91
C SER A 117 9.85 15.44 -17.54
N GLN A 118 11.15 15.71 -17.37
CA GLN A 118 12.14 14.76 -16.85
C GLN A 118 12.15 14.71 -15.30
N ILE A 119 11.24 15.43 -14.61
CA ILE A 119 11.06 15.25 -13.17
C ILE A 119 10.84 13.76 -12.92
N ARG A 120 11.80 13.20 -12.18
CA ARG A 120 12.01 11.77 -12.03
C ARG A 120 10.70 11.07 -11.68
N PRO A 121 10.30 10.00 -12.41
CA PRO A 121 9.15 9.20 -12.00
C PRO A 121 9.36 8.72 -10.57
N ILE A 122 8.29 8.71 -9.78
CA ILE A 122 8.30 8.29 -8.37
C ILE A 122 9.21 7.05 -8.20
N SER A 123 10.38 7.27 -7.60
CA SER A 123 11.11 6.17 -7.00
C SER A 123 10.34 5.88 -5.73
N GLY A 124 9.68 4.72 -5.66
CA GLY A 124 9.02 4.25 -4.45
C GLY A 124 9.94 4.27 -3.22
N PRO A 125 9.44 3.87 -2.03
CA PRO A 125 10.24 3.87 -0.81
C PRO A 125 11.59 3.18 -1.06
N THR A 126 12.68 3.85 -0.66
CA THR A 126 14.03 3.31 -0.91
C THR A 126 14.33 2.18 0.07
N PRO A 127 15.03 1.10 -0.32
CA PRO A 127 15.40 0.03 0.62
C PRO A 127 16.16 0.49 1.87
N LYS A 128 16.83 1.64 1.81
CA LYS A 128 17.49 2.29 2.95
C LYS A 128 16.49 2.73 4.03
N MET A 129 15.33 3.24 3.62
CA MET A 129 14.23 3.60 4.54
C MET A 129 13.70 2.38 5.28
N SER A 130 13.54 1.27 4.55
CA SER A 130 13.07 0.02 5.15
C SER A 130 14.10 -0.63 6.05
N LEU A 131 15.40 -0.46 5.78
CA LEU A 131 16.46 -0.85 6.71
C LEU A 131 16.36 -0.05 8.02
N LEU A 132 16.18 1.28 7.98
CA LEU A 132 15.97 2.09 9.18
C LEU A 132 14.79 1.58 10.03
N CYS A 133 13.70 1.18 9.36
CA CYS A 133 12.53 0.60 10.02
C CYS A 133 12.88 -0.74 10.69
N THR A 134 13.55 -1.63 9.96
CA THR A 134 14.00 -2.93 10.51
C THR A 134 14.91 -2.76 11.71
N ILE A 135 15.86 -1.81 11.69
CA ILE A 135 16.76 -1.53 12.81
C ILE A 135 15.98 -1.01 14.03
N ALA A 136 15.03 -0.10 13.81
CA ALA A 136 14.20 0.45 14.89
C ALA A 136 13.41 -0.63 15.64
N PHE A 137 12.84 -1.59 14.91
CA PHE A 137 12.17 -2.74 15.51
C PHE A 137 13.15 -3.76 16.11
N ALA A 138 14.27 -4.04 15.44
CA ALA A 138 15.27 -4.99 15.93
C ALA A 138 15.87 -4.60 17.30
N TYR A 139 15.99 -3.29 17.56
CA TYR A 139 16.51 -2.75 18.83
C TYR A 139 15.42 -2.21 19.77
N SER A 140 14.14 -2.47 19.50
CA SER A 140 13.04 -1.91 20.29
C SER A 140 13.11 -2.30 21.76
N VAL A 141 13.39 -3.57 22.07
CA VAL A 141 13.56 -4.04 23.45
C VAL A 141 14.98 -3.84 24.00
N ILE A 142 16.03 -4.03 23.18
CA ILE A 142 17.42 -3.96 23.64
C ILE A 142 17.84 -2.51 23.97
N ALA A 143 17.47 -1.56 23.12
CA ALA A 143 17.87 -0.16 23.22
C ALA A 143 16.69 0.76 22.84
N PRO A 144 15.72 0.98 23.74
CA PRO A 144 14.47 1.69 23.43
C PRO A 144 14.70 3.15 22.99
N VAL A 145 15.83 3.75 23.37
CA VAL A 145 16.24 5.09 22.93
C VAL A 145 16.34 5.17 21.40
N ILE A 146 16.81 4.10 20.75
CA ILE A 146 16.91 4.02 19.28
C ILE A 146 15.52 4.08 18.65
N SER A 147 14.55 3.37 19.21
CA SER A 147 13.16 3.38 18.73
C SER A 147 12.52 4.76 18.88
N GLY A 148 12.76 5.45 20.00
CA GLY A 148 12.31 6.83 20.21
C GLY A 148 12.86 7.81 19.16
N LEU A 149 14.16 7.74 18.87
CA LEU A 149 14.78 8.55 17.82
C LEU A 149 14.31 8.16 16.42
N ALA A 150 14.10 6.88 16.16
CA ALA A 150 13.57 6.41 14.88
C ALA A 150 12.15 6.92 14.64
N LEU A 151 11.30 6.97 15.68
CA LEU A 151 9.96 7.55 15.58
C LEU A 151 10.02 9.01 15.15
N LEU A 152 10.91 9.80 15.75
CA LEU A 152 11.15 11.19 15.36
C LEU A 152 11.61 11.30 13.89
N ALA A 153 12.56 10.47 13.48
CA ALA A 153 13.05 10.43 12.10
C ALA A 153 11.94 10.07 11.11
N PHE A 154 11.12 9.05 11.41
CA PHE A 154 9.99 8.66 10.57
C PHE A 154 8.88 9.72 10.53
N ALA A 155 8.64 10.45 11.62
CA ALA A 155 7.72 11.59 11.64
C ALA A 155 8.19 12.71 10.70
N LEU A 156 9.48 13.03 10.69
CA LEU A 156 10.06 13.99 9.74
C LEU A 156 9.96 13.48 8.30
N TYR A 157 10.25 12.20 8.06
CA TYR A 157 10.05 11.60 6.74
C TYR A 157 8.59 11.68 6.29
N TYR A 158 7.62 11.43 7.18
CA TYR A 158 6.21 11.54 6.83
C TYR A 158 5.86 12.95 6.32
N ILE A 159 6.30 13.99 7.02
CA ILE A 159 6.10 15.38 6.59
C ILE A 159 6.79 15.65 5.26
N ALA A 160 8.05 15.21 5.12
CA ALA A 160 8.84 15.44 3.92
C ALA A 160 8.25 14.77 2.68
N TRP A 161 7.88 13.50 2.77
CA TRP A 161 7.27 12.75 1.68
C TRP A 161 5.87 13.26 1.36
N LYS A 162 5.07 13.66 2.37
CA LYS A 162 3.78 14.31 2.14
C LYS A 162 3.93 15.60 1.32
N PHE A 163 4.90 16.45 1.65
CA PHE A 163 5.19 17.65 0.89
C PHE A 163 5.62 17.32 -0.56
N LEU A 164 6.53 16.35 -0.71
CA LEU A 164 7.01 15.88 -2.01
C LEU A 164 5.89 15.37 -2.93
N PHE A 165 4.97 14.56 -2.39
CA PHE A 165 3.84 14.03 -3.14
C PHE A 165 2.81 15.09 -3.53
N LEU A 166 2.66 16.16 -2.75
CA LEU A 166 1.71 17.23 -3.05
C LEU A 166 2.24 18.24 -4.08
N TRP A 167 3.55 18.49 -4.09
CA TRP A 167 4.11 19.64 -4.81
C TRP A 167 5.14 19.31 -5.90
N VAL A 168 5.82 18.17 -5.82
CA VAL A 168 6.95 17.90 -6.73
C VAL A 168 6.73 16.69 -7.63
N TYR A 169 6.20 15.60 -7.08
CA TYR A 169 5.99 14.41 -7.89
C TYR A 169 4.79 14.58 -8.80
N ASP A 170 5.07 14.71 -10.09
CA ASP A 170 4.06 14.62 -11.15
C ASP A 170 3.99 13.17 -11.64
N GLN A 171 2.77 12.68 -11.84
CA GLN A 171 2.52 11.28 -12.14
C GLN A 171 1.79 11.20 -13.50
N PRO A 172 2.46 10.76 -14.59
CA PRO A 172 1.81 10.65 -15.89
C PRO A 172 0.68 9.61 -15.88
N GLU A 173 -0.25 9.73 -16.85
CA GLU A 173 -1.60 9.14 -16.86
C GLU A 173 -1.77 7.69 -16.32
N PRO A 174 -2.97 7.35 -15.79
CA PRO A 174 -3.21 6.18 -14.94
C PRO A 174 -3.20 4.82 -15.66
N GLN A 175 -2.87 4.76 -16.96
CA GLN A 175 -3.12 3.57 -17.78
C GLN A 175 -2.22 2.37 -17.40
N GLU A 176 -1.17 2.62 -16.61
CA GLU A 176 -0.24 1.59 -16.09
C GLU A 176 -0.16 1.55 -14.56
N LEU A 177 -0.84 2.47 -13.86
CA LEU A 177 -0.32 3.03 -12.59
C LEU A 177 -1.03 2.57 -11.32
N GLU A 178 -2.28 2.14 -11.44
CA GLU A 178 -2.94 1.34 -10.40
C GLU A 178 -2.11 0.06 -10.12
N ASP A 179 -1.26 -0.32 -11.07
CA ASP A 179 -0.37 -1.47 -11.03
C ASP A 179 1.10 -1.13 -10.66
N TYR A 180 1.42 0.11 -10.31
CA TYR A 180 2.76 0.52 -9.86
C TYR A 180 2.80 0.88 -8.39
N THR A 181 1.96 1.78 -7.88
CA THR A 181 1.98 2.17 -6.45
C THR A 181 1.16 1.21 -5.60
N PHE A 182 -0.07 0.89 -6.00
CA PHE A 182 -0.87 -0.11 -5.30
C PHE A 182 -0.24 -1.50 -5.45
N ARG A 183 0.33 -1.88 -6.60
CA ARG A 183 1.09 -3.14 -6.75
C ARG A 183 2.54 -3.10 -6.21
N LEU A 184 3.24 -1.98 -6.06
CA LEU A 184 4.47 -1.96 -5.23
C LEU A 184 4.13 -2.15 -3.75
N LEU A 185 3.00 -1.57 -3.31
CA LEU A 185 2.48 -1.73 -1.95
C LEU A 185 1.74 -3.08 -1.75
N SER A 186 1.27 -3.75 -2.81
CA SER A 186 0.44 -4.98 -2.74
C SER A 186 1.10 -6.24 -3.36
N GLN A 187 2.00 -6.13 -4.34
CA GLN A 187 2.83 -7.23 -4.94
C GLN A 187 4.14 -7.47 -4.19
N ILE A 188 4.10 -7.07 -2.94
CA ILE A 188 4.68 -7.80 -1.84
C ILE A 188 4.33 -9.30 -1.92
N SER A 189 3.26 -9.76 -2.58
CA SER A 189 3.07 -11.17 -3.00
C SER A 189 3.44 -11.40 -4.47
N VAL A 190 4.33 -12.32 -4.87
CA VAL A 190 4.09 -13.76 -5.07
C VAL A 190 5.42 -14.52 -5.23
N SER A 191 5.37 -15.82 -4.91
CA SER A 191 6.18 -16.97 -5.35
C SER A 191 6.81 -17.72 -4.18
N PHE A 192 5.95 -18.50 -3.51
CA PHE A 192 6.28 -19.43 -2.43
C PHE A 192 6.94 -20.68 -3.01
N SER A 193 8.27 -20.78 -2.89
CA SER A 193 8.95 -22.09 -2.94
C SER A 193 10.39 -21.97 -2.41
N SER A 194 10.57 -21.54 -1.15
CA SER A 194 11.75 -21.91 -0.36
C SER A 194 11.76 -21.26 1.02
N ILE A 195 12.31 -22.00 1.98
CA ILE A 195 12.56 -21.64 3.39
C ILE A 195 13.42 -20.35 3.52
N SER A 196 14.07 -19.91 2.44
CA SER A 196 14.81 -18.64 2.34
C SER A 196 13.94 -17.35 2.32
N GLN A 197 12.62 -17.45 2.11
CA GLN A 197 11.74 -16.28 1.97
C GLN A 197 11.28 -15.60 3.27
N PHE A 198 11.73 -16.04 4.44
CA PHE A 198 11.39 -15.44 5.72
C PHE A 198 11.89 -13.98 5.86
N LEU A 199 12.96 -13.63 5.13
CA LEU A 199 13.57 -12.29 5.08
C LEU A 199 13.04 -11.39 3.95
N THR A 200 12.01 -11.81 3.23
CA THR A 200 11.55 -11.04 2.05
C THR A 200 10.97 -9.69 2.50
N ALA A 201 11.37 -8.62 1.82
CA ALA A 201 11.06 -7.19 2.01
C ALA A 201 9.56 -6.80 2.08
N LYS A 202 8.67 -7.79 2.17
CA LYS A 202 7.22 -7.69 2.35
C LYS A 202 6.83 -6.86 3.57
N TYR A 203 7.55 -7.04 4.67
CA TYR A 203 7.24 -6.41 5.95
C TYR A 203 8.57 -6.15 6.68
N PRO A 204 9.25 -5.01 6.44
CA PRO A 204 10.51 -4.71 7.11
C PRO A 204 10.37 -4.70 8.64
N ILE A 205 9.16 -4.39 9.12
CA ILE A 205 8.74 -4.46 10.53
C ILE A 205 8.81 -5.90 11.05
N VAL A 206 8.22 -6.86 10.31
CA VAL A 206 8.20 -8.27 10.70
C VAL A 206 9.60 -8.88 10.64
N VAL A 207 10.43 -8.49 9.67
CA VAL A 207 11.84 -8.91 9.61
C VAL A 207 12.61 -8.39 10.84
N GLY A 208 12.40 -7.14 11.23
CA GLY A 208 13.01 -6.57 12.44
C GLY A 208 12.57 -7.31 13.70
N LEU A 209 11.28 -7.62 13.80
CA LEU A 209 10.70 -8.36 14.91
C LEU A 209 11.25 -9.80 15.02
N TYR A 210 11.49 -10.47 13.89
CA TYR A 210 12.12 -11.81 13.92
C TYR A 210 13.57 -11.77 14.36
N ILE A 211 14.32 -10.77 13.88
CA ILE A 211 15.70 -10.55 14.31
C ILE A 211 15.74 -10.28 15.83
N GLU A 212 14.84 -9.45 16.33
CA GLU A 212 14.70 -9.14 17.76
C GLU A 212 14.40 -10.40 18.58
N GLN A 213 13.37 -11.16 18.20
CA GLN A 213 12.97 -12.39 18.90
C GLN A 213 14.09 -13.43 18.91
N LEU A 214 14.80 -13.60 17.79
CA LEU A 214 15.93 -14.52 17.68
C LEU A 214 17.11 -14.07 18.55
N CYS A 215 17.40 -12.76 18.57
CA CYS A 215 18.46 -12.19 19.37
C CYS A 215 18.18 -12.33 20.87
N LEU A 216 16.96 -12.02 21.31
CA LEU A 216 16.56 -12.16 22.72
C LEU A 216 16.49 -13.62 23.17
N ALA A 217 15.98 -14.52 22.32
CA ALA A 217 16.03 -15.95 22.60
C ALA A 217 17.48 -16.42 22.81
N GLY A 218 18.39 -16.04 21.90
CA GLY A 218 19.82 -16.36 22.03
C GLY A 218 20.45 -15.83 23.31
N LEU A 219 20.13 -14.59 23.70
CA LEU A 219 20.66 -13.96 24.91
C LEU A 219 20.19 -14.69 26.19
N PHE A 220 18.90 -15.04 26.28
CA PHE A 220 18.34 -15.71 27.46
C PHE A 220 18.79 -17.16 27.60
N PHE A 221 18.99 -17.87 26.49
CA PHE A 221 19.58 -19.22 26.51
C PHE A 221 21.04 -19.22 26.95
N LEU A 222 21.77 -18.13 26.71
CA LEU A 222 23.17 -18.04 27.11
C LEU A 222 23.36 -17.66 28.59
N ASP A 223 22.42 -16.91 29.18
CA ASP A 223 22.37 -16.66 30.63
C ASP A 223 21.69 -17.81 31.41
N ALA A 224 21.80 -19.05 30.93
CA ALA A 224 21.22 -20.27 31.52
C ALA A 224 21.70 -20.59 32.95
N ARG A 225 22.56 -19.76 33.54
CA ARG A 225 22.98 -19.84 34.94
C ARG A 225 21.83 -19.53 35.91
N LYS A 226 20.77 -18.84 35.47
CA LYS A 226 19.58 -18.53 36.28
C LYS A 226 18.36 -19.29 35.77
N THR A 227 17.64 -19.97 36.67
CA THR A 227 16.39 -20.67 36.37
C THR A 227 15.33 -19.74 35.75
N SER A 228 15.29 -18.48 36.17
CA SER A 228 14.40 -17.46 35.61
C SER A 228 14.69 -17.14 34.13
N SER A 229 15.97 -17.16 33.70
CA SER A 229 16.35 -16.87 32.31
C SER A 229 15.90 -17.97 31.37
N LEU A 230 15.98 -19.23 31.82
CA LEU A 230 15.53 -20.38 31.03
C LEU A 230 14.02 -20.33 30.76
N VAL A 231 13.22 -19.95 31.76
CA VAL A 231 11.77 -19.77 31.59
C VAL A 231 11.47 -18.66 30.57
N LEU A 232 12.16 -17.52 30.65
CA LEU A 232 12.00 -16.43 29.67
C LEU A 232 12.39 -16.86 28.25
N GLY A 233 13.45 -17.64 28.09
CA GLY A 233 13.86 -18.20 26.79
C GLY A 233 12.78 -19.07 26.15
N ILE A 234 12.11 -19.92 26.93
CA ILE A 234 10.99 -20.74 26.46
C ILE A 234 9.80 -19.86 26.01
N PHE A 235 9.46 -18.82 26.78
CA PHE A 235 8.42 -17.87 26.38
C PHE A 235 8.74 -17.15 25.06
N MET A 236 10.01 -16.79 24.83
CA MET A 236 10.43 -16.17 23.55
C MET A 236 10.26 -17.11 22.35
N VAL A 237 10.53 -18.41 22.52
CA VAL A 237 10.28 -19.41 21.47
C VAL A 237 8.78 -19.54 21.18
N ILE A 238 7.94 -19.54 22.21
CA ILE A 238 6.47 -19.57 22.05
C ILE A 238 5.99 -18.32 21.28
N LEU A 239 6.50 -17.13 21.63
CA LEU A 239 6.18 -15.88 20.91
C LEU A 239 6.61 -15.92 19.45
N LEU A 240 7.75 -16.53 19.14
CA LEU A 240 8.22 -16.72 17.77
C LEU A 240 7.24 -17.59 16.98
N VAL A 241 6.75 -18.70 17.56
CA VAL A 241 5.75 -19.56 16.92
C VAL A 241 4.44 -18.81 16.66
N ILE A 242 3.96 -18.02 17.63
CA ILE A 242 2.77 -17.20 17.48
C ILE A 242 2.95 -16.17 16.34
N THR A 243 4.11 -15.51 16.30
CA THR A 243 4.44 -14.52 15.26
C THR A 243 4.42 -15.14 13.87
N ILE A 244 4.99 -16.35 13.73
CA ILE A 244 4.93 -17.12 12.47
C ILE A 244 3.47 -17.43 12.11
N GLY A 245 2.66 -17.88 13.08
CA GLY A 245 1.24 -18.14 12.87
C GLY A 245 0.47 -16.92 12.34
N VAL A 246 0.66 -15.76 12.98
CA VAL A 246 0.05 -14.48 12.55
C VAL A 246 0.54 -14.10 11.15
N GLN A 247 1.83 -14.26 10.85
CA GLN A 247 2.34 -13.94 9.52
C GLN A 247 1.74 -14.84 8.43
N ILE A 248 1.54 -16.13 8.72
CA ILE A 248 0.89 -17.05 7.78
C ILE A 248 -0.57 -16.64 7.55
N LEU A 249 -1.30 -16.28 8.61
CA LEU A 249 -2.68 -15.81 8.51
C LEU A 249 -2.80 -14.53 7.67
N LEU A 250 -1.90 -13.55 7.90
CA LEU A 250 -1.84 -12.33 7.12
C LEU A 250 -1.60 -12.64 5.64
N ARG A 251 -0.64 -13.50 5.32
CA ARG A 251 -0.36 -13.89 3.93
C ARG A 251 -1.58 -14.54 3.28
N LYS A 252 -2.19 -15.52 3.92
CA LYS A 252 -3.37 -16.23 3.37
C LYS A 252 -4.55 -15.29 3.09
N SER A 253 -4.78 -14.31 3.96
CA SER A 253 -5.91 -13.39 3.81
C SER A 253 -5.67 -12.28 2.80
N PHE A 254 -4.44 -11.74 2.74
CA PHE A 254 -4.12 -10.59 1.88
C PHE A 254 -3.62 -10.99 0.48
N ASP A 255 -2.96 -12.13 0.32
CA ASP A 255 -2.46 -12.61 -0.99
C ASP A 255 -3.53 -12.68 -2.11
N PRO A 256 -4.78 -13.14 -1.88
CA PRO A 256 -5.78 -13.18 -2.95
C PRO A 256 -6.27 -11.79 -3.37
N ILE A 257 -6.28 -10.83 -2.44
CA ILE A 257 -6.80 -9.47 -2.67
C ILE A 257 -5.81 -8.64 -3.48
N THR A 258 -4.51 -8.91 -3.33
CA THR A 258 -3.46 -8.11 -3.99
C THR A 258 -3.05 -8.61 -5.37
N ASN A 259 -3.34 -9.87 -5.69
CA ASN A 259 -2.98 -10.48 -6.98
C ASN A 259 -4.12 -10.51 -7.99
N PHE A 260 -5.36 -10.58 -7.50
CA PHE A 260 -6.53 -10.71 -8.36
C PHE A 260 -7.49 -9.55 -8.10
N LEU A 261 -7.82 -8.82 -9.16
CA LEU A 261 -8.88 -7.83 -9.08
C LEU A 261 -10.22 -8.58 -8.97
N PRO A 262 -11.04 -8.32 -7.95
CA PRO A 262 -12.32 -9.01 -7.81
C PRO A 262 -13.23 -8.64 -9.00
N MET A 263 -13.85 -9.65 -9.60
CA MET A 263 -14.69 -9.50 -10.79
C MET A 263 -15.83 -8.51 -10.61
N SER A 264 -16.34 -8.34 -9.38
CA SER A 264 -17.38 -7.34 -9.09
C SER A 264 -16.93 -5.90 -9.35
N ILE A 265 -15.68 -5.57 -9.03
CA ILE A 265 -15.10 -4.23 -9.28
C ILE A 265 -14.78 -4.09 -10.77
N ALA A 266 -14.27 -5.14 -11.40
CA ALA A 266 -13.99 -5.14 -12.83
C ALA A 266 -15.26 -4.94 -13.67
N THR A 267 -16.36 -5.62 -13.35
CA THR A 267 -17.64 -5.42 -14.06
C THR A 267 -18.17 -4.01 -13.87
N LYS A 268 -18.08 -3.46 -12.65
CA LYS A 268 -18.50 -2.07 -12.38
C LYS A 268 -17.66 -1.06 -13.16
N SER A 269 -16.34 -1.21 -13.17
CA SER A 269 -15.45 -0.28 -13.89
C SER A 269 -15.61 -0.36 -15.41
N LEU A 270 -15.88 -1.53 -15.96
CA LEU A 270 -16.22 -1.70 -17.37
C LEU A 270 -17.56 -1.04 -17.71
N GLN A 271 -18.57 -1.21 -16.85
CA GLN A 271 -19.88 -0.56 -16.99
C GLN A 271 -19.76 0.98 -16.94
N ASP A 272 -18.96 1.50 -16.01
CA ASP A 272 -18.67 2.94 -15.90
C ASP A 272 -17.93 3.48 -17.14
N ARG A 273 -16.98 2.72 -17.70
CA ARG A 273 -16.29 3.08 -18.95
C ARG A 273 -17.25 3.11 -20.14
N GLN A 274 -18.12 2.11 -20.27
CA GLN A 274 -19.15 2.09 -21.33
C GLN A 274 -20.11 3.28 -21.20
N ARG A 275 -20.52 3.62 -19.97
CA ARG A 275 -21.33 4.81 -19.69
C ARG A 275 -20.62 6.10 -20.10
N ARG A 276 -19.31 6.26 -19.83
CA ARG A 276 -18.52 7.42 -20.28
C ARG A 276 -18.47 7.54 -21.80
N HIS A 277 -18.31 6.42 -22.53
CA HIS A 277 -18.35 6.43 -23.98
C HIS A 277 -19.73 6.80 -24.53
N GLN A 278 -20.81 6.31 -23.91
CA GLN A 278 -22.18 6.72 -24.26
C GLN A 278 -22.42 8.22 -24.00
N ARG A 279 -21.91 8.76 -22.88
CA ARG A 279 -21.96 10.21 -22.54
C ARG A 279 -21.17 11.09 -23.50
N GLN A 280 -20.08 10.60 -24.09
CA GLN A 280 -19.37 11.32 -25.16
C GLN A 280 -20.12 11.30 -26.49
N SER A 281 -20.99 10.31 -26.69
CA SER A 281 -21.76 10.11 -27.92
C SER A 281 -23.10 10.88 -27.91
N GLN A 282 -23.73 11.01 -26.74
CA GLN A 282 -24.99 11.73 -26.51
C GLN A 282 -24.66 13.03 -25.75
N GLY A 283 -24.88 14.20 -26.36
CA GLY A 283 -24.45 15.49 -25.81
C GLY A 283 -24.93 15.83 -24.36
N PRO A 284 -24.43 16.93 -23.77
CA PRO A 284 -24.44 17.18 -22.32
C PRO A 284 -25.82 17.21 -21.63
N ALA A 285 -26.91 17.47 -22.37
CA ALA A 285 -28.27 17.51 -21.82
C ALA A 285 -28.83 16.12 -21.44
N HIS A 286 -28.43 15.05 -22.14
CA HIS A 286 -28.87 13.68 -21.84
C HIS A 286 -28.06 13.02 -20.70
N ALA A 287 -26.84 13.50 -20.45
CA ALA A 287 -26.00 12.96 -19.38
C ALA A 287 -26.55 13.27 -17.98
N VAL A 288 -27.07 14.50 -17.77
CA VAL A 288 -27.58 14.95 -16.46
C VAL A 288 -28.86 14.21 -16.06
N THR A 289 -29.74 13.92 -17.00
CA THR A 289 -30.98 13.16 -16.73
C THR A 289 -30.67 11.71 -16.33
N SER A 290 -29.69 11.08 -16.98
CA SER A 290 -29.28 9.71 -16.62
C SER A 290 -28.65 9.60 -15.22
N ASP A 291 -27.90 10.62 -14.77
CA ASP A 291 -27.27 10.61 -13.44
C ASP A 291 -28.31 10.66 -12.31
N ILE A 292 -29.40 11.41 -12.50
CA ILE A 292 -30.49 11.51 -11.51
C ILE A 292 -31.25 10.18 -11.41
N GLU A 293 -31.57 9.55 -12.55
CA GLU A 293 -32.30 8.27 -12.58
C GLU A 293 -31.46 7.12 -11.97
N ASP A 294 -30.15 7.12 -12.19
CA ASP A 294 -29.25 6.11 -11.65
C ASP A 294 -29.02 6.27 -10.13
N GLU A 295 -28.84 7.51 -9.64
CA GLU A 295 -28.74 7.79 -8.20
C GLU A 295 -30.01 7.37 -7.46
N GLU A 296 -31.20 7.67 -8.04
CA GLU A 296 -32.46 7.22 -7.48
C GLU A 296 -32.54 5.68 -7.44
N MET A 297 -32.18 4.99 -8.53
CA MET A 297 -32.19 3.52 -8.57
C MET A 297 -31.27 2.88 -7.53
N ASP A 298 -30.06 3.42 -7.32
CA ASP A 298 -29.13 2.91 -6.31
C ASP A 298 -29.67 3.15 -4.88
N LEU A 299 -30.28 4.31 -4.62
CA LEU A 299 -30.95 4.60 -3.35
C LEU A 299 -32.11 3.64 -3.07
N PHE A 300 -32.94 3.35 -4.07
CA PHE A 300 -34.04 2.38 -3.97
C PHE A 300 -33.52 0.95 -3.71
N ARG A 301 -32.43 0.56 -4.36
CA ARG A 301 -31.79 -0.75 -4.16
C ARG A 301 -31.22 -0.87 -2.76
N GLU A 302 -30.62 0.18 -2.23
CA GLU A 302 -30.08 0.20 -0.86
C GLU A 302 -31.21 0.15 0.19
N ILE A 303 -32.26 0.95 0.03
CA ILE A 303 -33.44 0.95 0.91
C ILE A 303 -34.12 -0.43 0.94
N THR A 304 -34.25 -1.08 -0.22
CA THR A 304 -34.88 -2.42 -0.29
C THR A 304 -34.01 -3.50 0.36
N LEU A 305 -32.68 -3.41 0.26
CA LEU A 305 -31.76 -4.31 0.94
C LEU A 305 -31.76 -4.12 2.47
N ILE A 306 -31.81 -2.86 2.93
CA ILE A 306 -31.96 -2.54 4.35
C ILE A 306 -33.28 -3.10 4.87
N ARG A 307 -34.40 -2.87 4.17
CA ARG A 307 -35.72 -3.41 4.52
C ARG A 307 -35.71 -4.94 4.62
N ARG A 308 -35.05 -5.64 3.69
CA ARG A 308 -34.89 -7.11 3.74
C ARG A 308 -34.07 -7.55 4.96
N LYS A 309 -32.97 -6.87 5.28
CA LYS A 309 -32.14 -7.18 6.46
C LYS A 309 -32.91 -6.95 7.77
N VAL A 310 -33.66 -5.85 7.85
CA VAL A 310 -34.52 -5.50 8.99
C VAL A 310 -35.63 -6.55 9.17
N ASN A 311 -36.37 -6.88 8.11
CA ASN A 311 -37.43 -7.89 8.16
C ASN A 311 -36.90 -9.28 8.55
N LYS A 312 -35.69 -9.65 8.09
CA LYS A 312 -35.04 -10.92 8.46
C LYS A 312 -34.60 -10.95 9.93
N LYS A 313 -34.17 -9.80 10.50
CA LYS A 313 -33.85 -9.69 11.93
C LYS A 313 -35.09 -9.69 12.83
N LEU A 314 -36.18 -9.07 12.39
CA LEU A 314 -37.43 -8.94 13.16
C LEU A 314 -38.41 -10.10 12.97
N LYS A 315 -38.10 -11.11 12.14
CA LYS A 315 -38.99 -12.24 11.79
C LYS A 315 -40.41 -11.81 11.37
N LEU A 316 -40.54 -10.65 10.73
CA LEU A 316 -41.82 -10.17 10.21
C LEU A 316 -42.22 -10.97 8.95
N PRO A 317 -43.49 -11.39 8.80
CA PRO A 317 -43.94 -12.12 7.62
C PRO A 317 -43.80 -11.23 6.37
N THR A 318 -43.24 -11.79 5.30
CA THR A 318 -42.82 -11.04 4.11
C THR A 318 -43.95 -10.79 3.09
N LYS A 319 -45.19 -11.12 3.43
CA LYS A 319 -46.39 -10.80 2.66
C LYS A 319 -47.48 -10.30 3.62
N PRO A 320 -48.26 -9.27 3.24
CA PRO A 320 -49.42 -8.89 4.03
C PRO A 320 -50.39 -10.07 4.07
N LYS A 321 -50.79 -10.48 5.28
CA LYS A 321 -51.80 -11.51 5.51
C LYS A 321 -53.13 -10.90 5.06
N GLN A 322 -53.73 -11.41 3.99
CA GLN A 322 -55.05 -10.97 3.54
C GLN A 322 -56.07 -11.55 4.53
N ASP A 323 -56.48 -10.73 5.49
CA ASP A 323 -57.48 -11.09 6.50
C ASP A 323 -58.85 -11.13 5.81
N LYS A 324 -59.32 -12.34 5.52
CA LYS A 324 -60.71 -12.60 5.17
C LYS A 324 -61.46 -12.68 6.49
N ASP A 325 -62.02 -11.55 6.94
CA ASP A 325 -63.21 -11.46 7.81
C ASP A 325 -63.33 -10.03 8.38
N THR A 326 -63.75 -9.09 7.54
CA THR A 326 -64.56 -7.96 7.98
C THR A 326 -65.68 -7.76 6.97
N GLY A 327 -66.92 -8.02 7.41
CA GLY A 327 -68.11 -7.75 6.64
C GLY A 327 -68.27 -6.25 6.41
N PHE A 328 -67.87 -5.81 5.22
CA PHE A 328 -68.28 -4.55 4.62
C PHE A 328 -68.64 -4.87 3.17
N ALA A 329 -69.81 -4.37 2.73
CA ALA A 329 -70.33 -4.63 1.40
C ALA A 329 -69.28 -4.28 0.32
N PRO A 330 -69.20 -5.05 -0.78
CA PRO A 330 -68.29 -4.71 -1.87
C PRO A 330 -68.62 -3.30 -2.40
N PRO A 331 -67.62 -2.42 -2.59
CA PRO A 331 -67.85 -1.16 -3.31
C PRO A 331 -68.35 -1.48 -4.72
N ALA A 332 -69.34 -0.72 -5.18
CA ALA A 332 -70.04 -0.93 -6.45
C ALA A 332 -69.09 -1.14 -7.64
N PRO A 333 -69.44 -2.01 -8.62
CA PRO A 333 -68.61 -2.23 -9.79
C PRO A 333 -68.36 -0.91 -10.53
N ALA A 334 -67.11 -0.69 -10.94
CA ALA A 334 -66.73 0.46 -11.74
C ALA A 334 -67.55 0.48 -13.05
N GLY A 335 -68.18 1.61 -13.34
CA GLY A 335 -68.91 1.82 -14.60
C GLY A 335 -68.01 1.56 -15.80
N GLU A 336 -68.58 0.98 -16.86
CA GLU A 336 -67.86 0.68 -18.09
C GLU A 336 -67.19 1.94 -18.66
N PRO A 337 -65.95 1.82 -19.18
CA PRO A 337 -65.21 2.95 -19.72
C PRO A 337 -65.93 3.53 -20.93
N GLY A 338 -66.50 4.73 -20.76
CA GLY A 338 -67.06 5.51 -21.84
C GLY A 338 -66.00 5.76 -22.92
N THR A 339 -66.26 5.23 -24.12
CA THR A 339 -65.50 5.52 -25.32
C THR A 339 -65.72 6.97 -25.70
N SER A 340 -64.82 7.87 -25.32
CA SER A 340 -64.71 9.17 -25.99
C SER A 340 -64.09 8.96 -27.36
N ARG A 341 -64.89 8.44 -28.30
CA ARG A 341 -64.61 8.58 -29.73
C ARG A 341 -64.71 10.07 -30.05
N ILE A 342 -63.58 10.67 -30.38
CA ILE A 342 -63.53 11.98 -31.03
C ILE A 342 -64.22 11.78 -32.40
N PRO A 343 -65.29 12.53 -32.73
CA PRO A 343 -65.99 12.34 -34.00
C PRO A 343 -65.14 12.79 -35.18
N ASP A 344 -64.96 11.89 -36.15
CA ASP A 344 -64.33 12.09 -37.45
C ASP A 344 -65.17 13.00 -38.38
N SER A 345 -65.34 14.26 -38.00
CA SER A 345 -66.08 15.24 -38.83
C SER A 345 -65.43 16.62 -38.89
N ALA A 346 -64.09 16.68 -38.87
CA ALA A 346 -63.34 17.92 -39.13
C ALA A 346 -62.15 17.71 -40.07
N LEU A 347 -62.29 16.77 -41.00
CA LEU A 347 -61.42 16.59 -42.17
C LEU A 347 -62.28 16.79 -43.41
N ASP A 348 -62.39 18.03 -43.87
CA ASP A 348 -62.69 18.36 -45.28
C ASP A 348 -62.16 19.77 -45.62
N TRP A 349 -61.33 19.78 -46.67
CA TRP A 349 -60.86 20.78 -47.65
C TRP A 349 -61.65 22.12 -47.81
N GLU A 350 -61.14 23.28 -48.31
CA GLU A 350 -60.29 23.64 -49.48
C GLU A 350 -59.56 25.00 -49.27
N PRO A 351 -58.64 25.39 -50.19
CA PRO A 351 -58.01 26.70 -50.24
C PRO A 351 -58.80 27.70 -51.10
N GLN A 352 -59.02 28.92 -50.62
CA GLN A 352 -59.49 30.04 -51.46
C GLN A 352 -58.35 30.99 -51.78
N ASN A 353 -58.11 31.11 -53.08
CA ASN A 353 -57.22 32.04 -53.74
C ASN A 353 -58.11 33.14 -54.36
N SER A 354 -57.87 34.40 -54.02
CA SER A 354 -58.22 35.58 -54.83
C SER A 354 -57.41 36.78 -54.39
#